data_AF-A0AA41NFE4-F1
#
_entry.id   AF-A0AA41NFE4-F1
#
_cell.length_a   1.000
_cell.length_b   1.000
_cell.length_c   1.000
_cell.angle_alpha   90.00
_cell.angle_beta   90.00
_cell.angle_gamma   90.00
#
_symmetry.space_group_name_H-M   'P 1'
#
loop_
_entity.id
_entity.type
_entity.pdbx_description
1 polymer ?
#
loop_
_entity_poly.entity_id
_entity_poly.type
_entity_poly.pdbx_seq_one_letter_code
_entity_poly.pdbx_strand_id
1 'polypeptide(L)'
;MDGKKTPRGKRGWKTFYAVLKGTVLYLQKDEYKPEKALSEEDLKNAVSVHHALASKATDYEKKPNVFKLKTADWRVLLFQTQSPEEMQGWISKINCVAAVFSAPPFPAAIGSQKKFSRPLLPATTTKLSQEEQLKSHESKLKQITTELAEHRSYPPDKKVKAKDVDEYKLKDHYLEFEKTRYEMYVSILKEGGKELLSSDESEAAGLKKSHSSPSLNPESSPITAKVKRNVSERKDHRPETPSIKQKVT
;
A
#
# COMPACT_ATOMS: atom_id res chain seq x y z
N MET A 1 -3.68 7.91 14.65
CA MET A 1 -4.83 8.38 13.84
C MET A 1 -4.54 9.81 13.38
N ASP A 2 -3.89 9.99 12.23
CA ASP A 2 -3.74 11.32 11.60
C ASP A 2 -4.34 11.29 10.21
N GLY A 3 -5.67 11.35 10.18
CA GLY A 3 -6.43 11.58 8.98
C GLY A 3 -7.72 12.26 9.38
N LYS A 4 -7.77 13.59 9.28
CA LYS A 4 -9.04 14.33 9.35
C LYS A 4 -10.07 13.58 8.50
N LYS A 5 -11.15 13.11 9.14
CA LYS A 5 -12.26 12.42 8.46
C LYS A 5 -12.72 13.33 7.32
N THR A 6 -12.72 12.82 6.09
CA THR A 6 -13.17 13.60 4.93
C THR A 6 -14.61 14.06 5.18
N PRO A 7 -14.93 15.36 4.99
CA PRO A 7 -16.28 15.89 5.22
C PRO A 7 -17.36 15.08 4.50
N ARG A 8 -18.50 14.89 5.17
CA ARG A 8 -19.67 14.17 4.65
C ARG A 8 -20.07 14.81 3.31
N GLY A 9 -20.18 14.00 2.25
CA GLY A 9 -20.55 14.46 0.89
C GLY A 9 -19.38 14.67 -0.08
N LYS A 10 -18.11 14.76 0.37
CA LYS A 10 -16.95 14.98 -0.52
C LYS A 10 -16.25 13.71 -1.02
N ARG A 11 -16.75 12.53 -0.66
CA ARG A 11 -16.16 11.24 -1.06
C ARG A 11 -17.13 10.46 -1.94
N GLY A 12 -16.88 10.49 -3.25
CA GLY A 12 -17.62 9.72 -4.25
C GLY A 12 -16.90 8.43 -4.62
N TRP A 13 -17.67 7.42 -5.00
CA TRP A 13 -17.14 6.25 -5.71
C TRP A 13 -16.96 6.63 -7.17
N LYS A 14 -15.75 6.48 -7.70
CA LYS A 14 -15.43 6.74 -9.11
C LYS A 14 -14.91 5.43 -9.72
N THR A 15 -15.29 5.15 -10.97
CA THR A 15 -14.85 3.96 -11.70
C THR A 15 -13.49 4.21 -12.33
N PHE A 16 -12.60 3.23 -12.26
CA PHE A 16 -11.29 3.24 -12.88
C PHE A 16 -11.00 1.89 -13.54
N TYR A 17 -10.10 1.90 -14.51
CA TYR A 17 -9.34 0.73 -14.91
C TYR A 17 -8.05 0.72 -14.08
N ALA A 18 -7.95 -0.26 -13.21
CA ALA A 18 -6.79 -0.47 -12.35
C ALA A 18 -5.77 -1.33 -13.10
N VAL A 19 -4.52 -0.85 -13.15
CA VAL A 19 -3.41 -1.54 -13.79
C VAL A 19 -2.20 -1.56 -12.87
N LEU A 20 -1.73 -2.74 -12.47
CA LEU A 20 -0.53 -2.88 -11.65
C LEU A 20 0.68 -3.10 -12.57
N LYS A 21 1.58 -2.13 -12.66
CA LYS A 21 2.85 -2.26 -13.39
C LYS A 21 4.02 -2.03 -12.43
N GLY A 22 4.85 -3.06 -12.27
CA GLY A 22 5.89 -3.07 -11.24
C GLY A 22 5.27 -2.84 -9.86
N THR A 23 5.69 -1.77 -9.18
CA THR A 23 5.25 -1.41 -7.83
C THR A 23 4.27 -0.24 -7.80
N VAL A 24 3.64 0.08 -8.94
CA VAL A 24 2.71 1.19 -9.08
C VAL A 24 1.37 0.69 -9.60
N LEU A 25 0.31 0.99 -8.86
CA LEU A 25 -1.08 0.80 -9.25
C LEU A 25 -1.60 2.06 -9.94
N TYR A 26 -1.75 2.00 -11.26
CA TYR A 26 -2.33 3.05 -12.08
C TYR A 26 -3.85 2.93 -12.09
N LEU A 27 -4.54 4.06 -11.94
CA LEU A 27 -5.99 4.13 -11.88
C LEU A 27 -6.47 5.05 -13.00
N GLN A 28 -6.80 4.45 -14.14
CA GLN A 28 -7.17 5.14 -15.37
C GLN A 28 -8.67 5.41 -15.44
N LYS A 29 -9.10 6.60 -15.83
CA LYS A 29 -10.54 6.96 -15.87
C LYS A 29 -11.24 6.54 -17.15
N ASP A 30 -10.56 6.66 -18.29
CA ASP A 30 -11.11 6.41 -19.61
C ASP A 30 -10.96 4.93 -20.02
N GLU A 31 -11.44 4.57 -21.22
CA GLU A 31 -11.24 3.23 -21.78
C GLU A 31 -9.79 2.80 -21.70
N TYR A 32 -9.56 1.67 -21.03
CA TYR A 32 -8.26 1.02 -20.99
C TYR A 32 -7.84 0.61 -22.42
N LYS A 33 -6.68 1.10 -22.86
CA LYS A 33 -6.03 0.71 -24.10
C LYS A 33 -4.58 0.32 -23.78
N PRO A 34 -4.16 -0.94 -24.01
CA PRO A 34 -2.83 -1.43 -23.64
C PRO A 34 -1.69 -0.56 -24.18
N GLU A 35 -1.85 -0.07 -25.41
CA GLU A 35 -0.85 0.72 -26.14
C GLU A 35 -0.91 2.23 -25.84
N LYS A 36 -1.92 2.69 -25.08
CA LYS A 36 -2.06 4.10 -24.75
C LYS A 36 -1.08 4.46 -23.63
N ALA A 37 -0.22 5.42 -23.89
CA ALA A 37 0.63 6.02 -22.88
C ALA A 37 -0.22 6.58 -21.72
N LEU A 38 0.32 6.52 -20.50
CA LEU A 38 -0.34 7.08 -19.32
C LEU A 38 -0.51 8.59 -19.48
N SER A 39 -1.72 9.11 -19.28
CA SER A 39 -1.95 10.55 -19.26
C SER A 39 -1.41 11.18 -17.97
N GLU A 40 -1.21 12.50 -17.95
CA GLU A 40 -0.85 13.22 -16.72
C GLU A 40 -1.87 12.99 -15.59
N GLU A 41 -3.15 12.83 -15.93
CA GLU A 41 -4.19 12.55 -14.95
C GLU A 41 -4.08 11.13 -14.37
N ASP A 42 -3.69 10.15 -15.18
CA ASP A 42 -3.44 8.78 -14.72
C ASP A 42 -2.23 8.74 -13.76
N LEU A 43 -1.20 9.53 -14.05
CA LEU A 43 -0.04 9.69 -13.17
C LEU A 43 -0.41 10.34 -11.84
N LYS A 44 -1.30 11.35 -11.84
CA LYS A 44 -1.84 11.96 -10.61
C LYS A 44 -2.66 10.98 -9.77
N ASN A 45 -3.22 9.95 -10.40
CA ASN A 45 -4.00 8.91 -9.74
C ASN A 45 -3.18 7.66 -9.38
N ALA A 46 -1.90 7.63 -9.73
CA ALA A 46 -1.01 6.52 -9.45
C ALA A 46 -0.84 6.32 -7.94
N VAL A 47 -0.80 5.05 -7.52
CA VAL A 47 -0.63 4.65 -6.14
C VAL A 47 0.55 3.72 -6.04
N SER A 48 1.61 4.14 -5.35
CA SER A 48 2.71 3.25 -5.00
C SER A 48 2.21 2.16 -4.05
N VAL A 49 2.52 0.90 -4.37
CA VAL A 49 2.20 -0.25 -3.53
C VAL A 49 3.39 -0.73 -2.69
N HIS A 50 4.53 -0.04 -2.77
CA HIS A 50 5.63 -0.27 -1.82
C HIS A 50 5.10 -0.11 -0.40
N HIS A 51 5.44 -1.06 0.45
CA HIS A 51 5.05 -1.09 1.86
C HIS A 51 3.52 -1.05 2.11
N ALA A 52 2.71 -1.32 1.09
CA ALA A 52 1.27 -1.31 1.24
C ALA A 52 0.75 -2.63 1.82
N LEU A 53 -0.41 -2.57 2.46
CA LEU A 53 -1.17 -3.75 2.87
C LEU A 53 -2.58 -3.66 2.30
N ALA A 54 -2.92 -4.63 1.45
CA ALA A 54 -4.27 -4.88 0.98
C ALA A 54 -4.96 -5.90 1.91
N SER A 55 -6.23 -5.64 2.25
CA SER A 55 -7.03 -6.50 3.12
C SER A 55 -8.50 -6.37 2.77
N LYS A 56 -9.33 -7.37 3.07
CA LYS A 56 -10.79 -7.25 2.97
C LYS A 56 -11.27 -6.11 3.90
N ALA A 57 -12.16 -5.25 3.40
CA ALA A 57 -12.73 -4.16 4.20
C ALA A 57 -13.88 -4.67 5.06
N THR A 58 -13.57 -5.44 6.10
CA THR A 58 -14.57 -6.04 7.02
C THR A 58 -15.38 -5.01 7.79
N ASP A 59 -14.83 -3.80 7.95
CA ASP A 59 -15.45 -2.64 8.59
C ASP A 59 -16.29 -1.78 7.62
N TYR A 60 -16.49 -2.22 6.38
CA TYR A 60 -17.23 -1.49 5.35
C TYR A 60 -18.34 -2.33 4.71
N GLU A 61 -19.58 -2.08 5.13
CA GLU A 61 -20.73 -2.91 4.72
C GLU A 61 -21.60 -2.25 3.61
N LYS A 62 -21.29 -1.02 3.21
CA LYS A 62 -22.15 -0.27 2.26
C LYS A 62 -22.09 -0.79 0.82
N LYS A 63 -21.05 -1.55 0.47
CA LYS A 63 -20.89 -2.18 -0.85
C LYS A 63 -20.23 -3.55 -0.67
N PRO A 64 -20.62 -4.56 -1.45
CA PRO A 64 -19.96 -5.86 -1.43
C PRO A 64 -18.60 -5.78 -2.12
N ASN A 65 -17.78 -6.81 -1.90
CA ASN A 65 -16.51 -7.03 -2.61
C ASN A 65 -15.56 -5.82 -2.50
N VAL A 66 -15.47 -5.24 -1.31
CA VAL A 66 -14.59 -4.10 -1.04
C VAL A 66 -13.33 -4.56 -0.33
N PHE A 67 -12.18 -4.22 -0.91
CA PHE A 67 -10.90 -4.31 -0.23
C PHE A 67 -10.36 -2.92 0.12
N LYS A 68 -9.52 -2.90 1.16
CA LYS A 68 -8.86 -1.74 1.73
C LYS A 68 -7.37 -1.83 1.41
N LEU A 69 -6.84 -0.81 0.75
CA LEU A 69 -5.40 -0.64 0.52
C LEU A 69 -4.89 0.46 1.45
N LYS A 70 -3.97 0.10 2.34
CA LYS A 70 -3.26 1.05 3.19
C LYS A 70 -1.82 1.18 2.70
N THR A 71 -1.43 2.37 2.26
CA THR A 71 -0.12 2.67 1.63
C THR A 71 0.94 3.07 2.65
N ALA A 72 2.20 3.16 2.22
CA ALA A 72 3.36 3.54 3.05
C ALA A 72 3.17 4.87 3.82
N ASP A 73 2.49 5.83 3.18
CA ASP A 73 2.15 7.14 3.74
C ASP A 73 0.85 7.13 4.56
N TRP A 74 0.36 5.94 4.92
CA TRP A 74 -0.83 5.71 5.76
C TRP A 74 -2.15 6.20 5.16
N ARG A 75 -2.20 6.51 3.85
CA ARG A 75 -3.49 6.71 3.16
C ARG A 75 -4.27 5.40 3.13
N VAL A 76 -5.59 5.53 3.24
CA VAL A 76 -6.53 4.40 3.15
C VAL A 76 -7.45 4.61 1.97
N LEU A 77 -7.34 3.70 1.01
CA LEU A 77 -8.13 3.65 -0.21
C LEU A 77 -9.05 2.43 -0.15
N LEU A 78 -10.32 2.61 -0.55
CA LEU A 78 -11.24 1.49 -0.71
C LEU A 78 -11.46 1.23 -2.19
N PHE A 79 -11.45 -0.03 -2.56
CA PHE A 79 -11.63 -0.52 -3.91
C PHE A 79 -12.75 -1.55 -3.93
N GLN A 80 -13.74 -1.36 -4.79
CA GLN A 80 -14.81 -2.31 -5.05
C GLN A 80 -14.52 -3.04 -6.35
N THR A 81 -14.52 -4.37 -6.29
CA THR A 81 -14.42 -5.28 -7.44
C THR A 81 -15.80 -5.85 -7.81
N GLN A 82 -15.86 -6.61 -8.91
CA GLN A 82 -17.10 -7.20 -9.40
C GLN A 82 -17.47 -8.47 -8.64
N SER A 83 -16.47 -9.26 -8.21
CA SER A 83 -16.68 -10.52 -7.47
C SER A 83 -15.75 -10.67 -6.26
N PRO A 84 -16.07 -11.59 -5.32
CA PRO A 84 -15.17 -11.96 -4.23
C PRO A 84 -13.82 -12.51 -4.72
N GLU A 85 -13.81 -13.26 -5.81
CA GLU A 85 -12.61 -13.87 -6.40
C GLU A 85 -11.70 -12.77 -6.97
N GLU A 86 -12.27 -11.81 -7.70
CA GLU A 86 -11.52 -10.64 -8.19
C GLU A 86 -10.94 -9.82 -7.02
N MET A 87 -11.72 -9.66 -5.93
CA MET A 87 -11.25 -8.98 -4.71
C MET A 87 -10.04 -9.69 -4.12
N GLN A 88 -10.10 -11.01 -3.96
CA GLN A 88 -8.99 -11.79 -3.43
C GLN A 88 -7.78 -11.76 -4.36
N GLY A 89 -7.98 -11.89 -5.68
CA GLY A 89 -6.91 -11.78 -6.66
C GLY A 89 -6.16 -10.45 -6.57
N TRP A 90 -6.88 -9.33 -6.43
CA TRP A 90 -6.26 -8.02 -6.20
C TRP A 90 -5.50 -7.93 -4.87
N ILE A 91 -6.07 -8.46 -3.78
CA ILE A 91 -5.41 -8.48 -2.47
C ILE A 91 -4.09 -9.27 -2.55
N SER A 92 -4.13 -10.49 -3.09
CA SER A 92 -2.97 -11.36 -3.23
C SER A 92 -1.89 -10.73 -4.09
N LYS A 93 -2.24 -10.21 -5.27
CA LYS A 93 -1.27 -9.59 -6.20
C LYS A 93 -0.59 -8.37 -5.61
N ILE A 94 -1.36 -7.46 -4.99
CA ILE A 94 -0.80 -6.25 -4.38
C ILE A 94 0.12 -6.62 -3.21
N ASN A 95 -0.33 -7.52 -2.32
CA ASN A 95 0.48 -7.93 -1.17
C ASN A 95 1.73 -8.68 -1.60
N CYS A 96 1.67 -9.47 -2.68
CA CYS A 96 2.81 -10.18 -3.21
C CYS A 96 3.86 -9.22 -3.79
N VAL A 97 3.44 -8.28 -4.65
CA VAL A 97 4.33 -7.22 -5.14
C VAL A 97 4.94 -6.44 -3.97
N ALA A 98 4.14 -6.09 -2.95
CA ALA A 98 4.64 -5.36 -1.79
C ALA A 98 5.66 -6.19 -0.98
N ALA A 99 5.42 -7.48 -0.75
CA ALA A 99 6.32 -8.36 -0.02
C ALA A 99 7.67 -8.54 -0.74
N VAL A 100 7.61 -8.82 -2.05
CA VAL A 100 8.79 -9.11 -2.90
C VAL A 100 9.62 -7.86 -3.13
N PHE A 101 8.99 -6.70 -3.36
CA PHE A 101 9.70 -5.53 -3.89
C PHE A 101 9.91 -4.39 -2.88
N SER A 102 9.36 -4.43 -1.66
CA SER A 102 9.59 -3.36 -0.68
C SER A 102 11.02 -3.39 -0.13
N ALA A 103 11.79 -2.32 -0.30
CA ALA A 103 13.12 -2.18 0.30
C ALA A 103 13.07 -2.11 1.85
N PRO A 104 14.16 -2.44 2.57
CA PRO A 104 14.18 -2.29 4.02
C PRO A 104 13.98 -0.84 4.47
N PRO A 105 13.27 -0.57 5.59
CA PRO A 105 13.13 0.77 6.16
C PRO A 105 14.49 1.45 6.40
N PHE A 106 14.53 2.78 6.31
CA PHE A 106 15.76 3.50 6.66
C PHE A 106 16.14 3.25 8.13
N PRO A 107 17.45 3.18 8.45
CA PRO A 107 17.89 3.17 9.84
C PRO A 107 17.26 4.33 10.60
N ALA A 108 16.87 4.10 11.86
CA ALA A 108 16.35 5.18 12.69
C ALA A 108 17.38 6.31 12.75
N ALA A 109 16.94 7.56 12.55
CA ALA A 109 17.83 8.71 12.65
C ALA A 109 18.48 8.73 14.04
N ILE A 110 19.81 8.74 14.08
CA ILE A 110 20.59 8.79 15.32
C ILE A 110 20.53 10.23 15.83
N GLY A 111 19.51 10.53 16.65
CA GLY A 111 19.27 11.87 17.16
C GLY A 111 17.89 11.98 17.79
N SER A 112 17.84 11.77 19.11
CA SER A 112 16.76 12.08 20.06
C SER A 112 15.33 12.08 19.50
N GLN A 113 14.57 11.02 19.75
CA GLN A 113 13.12 11.11 19.74
C GLN A 113 12.58 10.68 21.09
N LYS A 114 12.35 11.66 21.97
CA LYS A 114 11.53 11.50 23.19
C LYS A 114 10.07 11.11 22.88
N LYS A 115 9.67 11.11 21.60
CA LYS A 115 8.30 10.89 21.14
C LYS A 115 8.23 9.93 19.96
N PHE A 116 7.15 9.20 19.86
CA PHE A 116 6.92 8.27 18.75
C PHE A 116 6.72 9.03 17.43
N SER A 117 7.51 8.68 16.42
CA SER A 117 7.33 9.10 15.04
C SER A 117 7.36 7.88 14.13
N ARG A 118 6.51 7.86 13.10
CA ARG A 118 6.51 6.77 12.12
C ARG A 118 7.83 6.77 11.33
N PRO A 119 8.47 5.62 11.14
CA PRO A 119 9.67 5.52 10.31
C PRO A 119 9.43 5.98 8.88
N LEU A 120 10.46 6.55 8.27
CA LEU A 120 10.45 6.83 6.84
C LEU A 120 10.70 5.52 6.08
N LEU A 121 9.85 5.26 5.09
CA LEU A 121 9.92 4.08 4.25
C LEU A 121 10.40 4.46 2.86
N PRO A 122 11.38 3.74 2.28
CA PRO A 122 11.86 4.03 0.94
C PRO A 122 10.80 3.76 -0.13
N ALA A 123 10.75 4.58 -1.16
CA ALA A 123 9.93 4.35 -2.36
C ALA A 123 10.67 3.53 -3.43
N THR A 124 11.75 2.84 -3.05
CA THR A 124 12.63 2.09 -3.96
C THR A 124 12.38 0.59 -3.86
N THR A 125 12.63 -0.11 -4.96
CA THR A 125 12.65 -1.57 -4.99
C THR A 125 13.81 -2.13 -4.17
N THR A 126 13.58 -3.23 -3.45
CA THR A 126 14.66 -3.96 -2.77
C THR A 126 15.69 -4.48 -3.77
N LYS A 127 16.96 -4.55 -3.34
CA LYS A 127 18.06 -5.21 -4.07
C LYS A 127 18.38 -6.59 -3.49
N LEU A 128 17.66 -7.01 -2.45
CA LEU A 128 17.86 -8.28 -1.78
C LEU A 128 17.34 -9.44 -2.65
N SER A 129 18.00 -10.59 -2.55
CA SER A 129 17.44 -11.86 -3.03
C SER A 129 16.18 -12.22 -2.25
N GLN A 130 15.39 -13.19 -2.76
CA GLN A 130 14.16 -13.62 -2.08
C GLN A 130 14.44 -14.17 -0.66
N GLU A 131 15.53 -14.92 -0.48
CA GLU A 131 15.92 -15.46 0.83
C GLU A 131 16.33 -14.35 1.80
N GLU A 132 17.16 -13.40 1.34
CA GLU A 132 17.56 -12.24 2.16
C GLU A 132 16.35 -11.34 2.50
N GLN A 133 15.43 -11.16 1.55
CA GLN A 133 14.20 -10.42 1.75
C GLN A 133 13.31 -11.10 2.80
N LEU A 134 13.15 -12.42 2.73
CA LEU A 134 12.42 -13.20 3.73
C LEU A 134 13.05 -13.03 5.11
N LYS A 135 14.36 -13.22 5.23
CA LYS A 135 15.09 -13.06 6.50
C LYS A 135 14.96 -11.64 7.06
N SER A 136 15.00 -10.63 6.20
CA SER A 136 14.79 -9.23 6.57
C SER A 136 13.39 -9.00 7.16
N HIS A 137 12.35 -9.52 6.48
CA HIS A 137 10.97 -9.40 6.96
C HIS A 137 10.72 -10.20 8.25
N GLU A 138 11.31 -11.39 8.41
CA GLU A 138 11.22 -12.17 9.65
C GLU A 138 11.89 -11.46 10.83
N SER A 139 13.09 -10.91 10.61
CA SER A 139 13.79 -10.11 11.61
C SER A 139 12.93 -8.91 12.03
N LYS A 140 12.32 -8.23 11.04
CA LYS A 140 11.48 -7.07 11.30
C LYS A 140 10.18 -7.43 12.03
N LEU A 141 9.55 -8.55 11.66
CA LEU A 141 8.37 -9.08 12.35
C LEU A 141 8.69 -9.38 13.82
N LYS A 142 9.83 -10.04 14.08
CA LYS A 142 10.29 -10.33 15.45
C LYS A 142 10.48 -9.03 16.24
N GLN A 143 11.18 -8.05 15.66
CA GLN A 143 11.40 -6.75 16.30
C GLN A 143 10.08 -6.05 16.66
N ILE A 144 9.14 -5.94 15.71
CA ILE A 144 7.85 -5.26 15.93
C ILE A 144 7.01 -6.01 16.97
N THR A 145 7.04 -7.34 16.95
CA THR A 145 6.31 -8.16 17.92
C THR A 145 6.82 -7.92 19.33
N THR A 146 8.14 -7.89 19.54
CA THR A 146 8.75 -7.53 20.82
C THR A 146 8.40 -6.10 21.22
N GLU A 147 8.56 -5.12 20.33
CA GLU A 147 8.26 -3.71 20.63
C GLU A 147 6.78 -3.51 20.98
N LEU A 148 5.85 -4.22 20.34
CA LEU A 148 4.42 -4.17 20.65
C LEU A 148 4.10 -4.77 22.02
N ALA A 149 4.72 -5.89 22.36
CA ALA A 149 4.56 -6.51 23.67
C ALA A 149 5.09 -5.62 24.79
N GLU A 150 6.27 -5.03 24.60
CA GLU A 150 6.85 -4.05 25.52
C GLU A 150 5.99 -2.78 25.62
N HIS A 151 5.49 -2.25 24.51
CA HIS A 151 4.61 -1.09 24.52
C HIS A 151 3.35 -1.36 25.35
N ARG A 152 2.76 -2.55 25.20
CA ARG A 152 1.54 -2.94 25.92
C ARG A 152 1.74 -3.30 27.40
N SER A 153 2.97 -3.59 27.84
CA SER A 153 3.24 -3.86 29.25
C SER A 153 3.30 -2.60 30.12
N TYR A 154 3.39 -1.41 29.51
CA TYR A 154 3.39 -0.12 30.19
C TYR A 154 2.23 0.80 29.74
N PRO A 155 0.97 0.44 30.01
CA PRO A 155 -0.17 1.30 29.66
C PRO A 155 -0.12 2.62 30.45
N PRO A 156 -0.56 3.75 29.85
CA PRO A 156 -0.58 5.03 30.54
C PRO A 156 -1.57 5.02 31.70
N ASP A 157 -1.17 5.59 32.84
CA ASP A 157 -2.05 5.71 34.01
C ASP A 157 -3.25 6.63 33.70
N LYS A 158 -4.39 6.39 34.35
CA LYS A 158 -5.65 7.12 34.21
C LYS A 158 -5.50 8.63 34.51
N LYS A 159 -4.46 9.01 35.25
CA LYS A 159 -4.16 10.40 35.64
C LYS A 159 -3.23 11.14 34.67
N VAL A 160 -2.74 10.48 33.61
CA VAL A 160 -1.81 11.07 32.65
C VAL A 160 -2.52 12.03 31.70
N LYS A 161 -1.79 13.01 31.16
CA LYS A 161 -2.31 13.99 30.19
C LYS A 161 -2.86 13.27 28.95
N ALA A 162 -3.99 13.74 28.43
CA ALA A 162 -4.65 13.17 27.25
C ALA A 162 -3.71 13.02 26.04
N LYS A 163 -2.75 13.94 25.87
CA LYS A 163 -1.76 13.90 24.80
C LYS A 163 -0.88 12.65 24.84
N ASP A 164 -0.46 12.20 26.02
CA ASP A 164 0.40 11.04 26.16
C ASP A 164 -0.39 9.75 25.94
N VAL A 165 -1.69 9.74 26.30
CA VAL A 165 -2.62 8.64 25.97
C VAL A 165 -2.83 8.52 24.47
N ASP A 166 -2.99 9.65 23.76
CA ASP A 166 -3.13 9.67 22.30
C ASP A 166 -1.85 9.20 21.60
N GLU A 167 -0.68 9.59 22.12
CA GLU A 167 0.62 9.12 21.63
C GLU A 167 0.78 7.61 21.83
N TYR A 168 0.40 7.08 23.00
CA TYR A 168 0.39 5.65 23.27
C TYR A 168 -0.50 4.89 22.28
N LYS A 169 -1.74 5.37 22.06
CA LYS A 169 -2.68 4.76 21.10
C LYS A 169 -2.16 4.84 19.67
N LEU A 170 -1.47 5.93 19.31
CA LEU A 170 -0.88 6.09 18.00
C LEU A 170 0.25 5.07 17.75
N LYS A 171 1.14 4.87 18.74
CA LYS A 171 2.22 3.88 18.66
C LYS A 171 1.68 2.45 18.65
N ASP A 172 0.71 2.13 19.52
CA ASP A 172 0.05 0.81 19.54
C ASP A 172 -0.56 0.46 18.18
N HIS A 173 -1.36 1.38 17.63
CA HIS A 173 -1.99 1.18 16.32
C HIS A 173 -0.97 1.08 15.17
N TYR A 174 0.17 1.77 15.29
CA TYR A 174 1.27 1.62 14.34
C TYR A 174 1.88 0.22 14.39
N LEU A 175 2.27 -0.23 15.58
CA LEU A 175 2.94 -1.51 15.77
C LEU A 175 2.02 -2.69 15.42
N GLU A 176 0.74 -2.62 15.78
CA GLU A 176 -0.25 -3.64 15.38
C GLU A 176 -0.36 -3.74 13.86
N PHE A 177 -0.49 -2.60 13.17
CA PHE A 177 -0.57 -2.59 11.70
C PHE A 177 0.69 -3.16 11.05
N GLU A 178 1.86 -2.76 11.56
CA GLU A 178 3.14 -3.23 11.04
C GLU A 178 3.34 -4.73 11.28
N LYS A 179 2.93 -5.24 12.44
CA LYS A 179 2.93 -6.68 12.73
C LYS A 179 2.12 -7.44 11.69
N THR A 180 0.86 -7.06 11.46
CA THR A 180 0.00 -7.69 10.44
C THR A 180 0.61 -7.61 9.04
N ARG A 181 1.22 -6.47 8.69
CA ARG A 181 1.87 -6.28 7.39
C ARG A 181 3.03 -7.25 7.18
N TYR A 182 3.94 -7.36 8.15
CA TYR A 182 5.08 -8.26 8.04
C TYR A 182 4.69 -9.74 8.19
N GLU A 183 3.65 -10.08 8.96
CA GLU A 183 3.07 -11.43 8.97
C GLU A 183 2.62 -11.85 7.57
N MET A 184 1.87 -10.97 6.88
CA MET A 184 1.44 -11.20 5.49
C MET A 184 2.64 -11.38 4.56
N TYR A 185 3.64 -10.50 4.64
CA TYR A 185 4.80 -10.57 3.77
C TYR A 185 5.64 -11.84 3.96
N VAL A 186 5.84 -12.25 5.22
CA VAL A 186 6.56 -13.48 5.55
C VAL A 186 5.81 -14.69 5.03
N SER A 187 4.48 -14.75 5.19
CA SER A 187 3.66 -15.84 4.62
C SER A 187 3.86 -15.97 3.11
N ILE A 188 3.71 -14.85 2.39
CA ILE A 188 3.84 -14.84 0.93
C ILE A 188 5.23 -15.27 0.46
N LEU A 189 6.29 -14.80 1.11
CA LEU A 189 7.66 -15.16 0.71
C LEU A 189 7.99 -16.62 1.03
N LYS A 190 7.39 -17.21 2.07
CA LYS A 190 7.50 -18.65 2.37
C LYS A 190 6.77 -19.51 1.34
N GLU A 191 5.67 -19.00 0.78
CA GLU A 191 4.90 -19.64 -0.29
C GLU A 191 5.51 -19.43 -1.69
N GLY A 192 6.74 -18.92 -1.78
CA GLY A 192 7.44 -18.78 -3.06
C GLY A 192 7.16 -17.46 -3.79
N GLY A 193 6.74 -16.39 -3.09
CA GLY A 193 6.40 -15.04 -3.58
C GLY A 193 6.66 -14.68 -5.06
N LYS A 194 7.91 -14.76 -5.56
CA LYS A 194 8.21 -14.44 -6.97
C LYS A 194 7.56 -15.40 -7.97
N GLU A 195 7.45 -16.69 -7.62
CA GLU A 195 6.78 -17.72 -8.40
C GLU A 195 5.27 -17.45 -8.52
N LEU A 196 4.65 -16.94 -7.46
CA LEU A 196 3.24 -16.53 -7.47
C LEU A 196 2.95 -15.40 -8.47
N LEU A 197 3.94 -14.53 -8.74
CA LEU A 197 3.80 -13.48 -9.76
C LEU A 197 3.97 -14.02 -11.18
N SER A 198 4.75 -15.09 -11.37
CA SER A 198 4.95 -15.72 -12.68
C SER A 198 3.86 -16.71 -13.07
N SER A 199 3.28 -17.43 -12.12
CA SER A 199 2.21 -18.41 -12.39
C SER A 199 0.88 -17.75 -12.81
N ASP A 200 0.68 -16.48 -12.47
CA ASP A 200 -0.55 -15.74 -12.80
C ASP A 200 -0.53 -15.18 -14.24
N GLU A 201 0.65 -15.05 -14.88
CA GLU A 201 0.74 -14.71 -16.31
C GLU A 201 0.24 -15.85 -17.20
N SER A 202 0.35 -17.12 -16.77
CA SER A 202 -0.16 -18.25 -17.55
C SER A 202 -1.69 -18.40 -17.47
N GLU A 203 -2.32 -17.98 -16.38
CA GLU A 203 -3.79 -18.02 -16.19
C GLU A 203 -4.51 -16.79 -16.77
N ALA A 204 -3.87 -15.62 -16.80
CA ALA A 204 -4.43 -14.42 -17.43
C ALA A 204 -4.58 -14.52 -18.96
N ALA A 205 -3.92 -15.51 -19.60
CA ALA A 205 -4.10 -15.86 -21.01
C ALA A 205 -5.38 -16.67 -21.29
N GLY A 206 -6.18 -17.00 -20.28
CA GLY A 206 -7.32 -17.94 -20.35
C GLY A 206 -8.68 -17.39 -20.83
N LEU A 207 -8.82 -16.12 -21.23
CA LEU A 207 -10.08 -15.66 -21.86
C LEU A 207 -10.08 -15.93 -23.37
N LYS A 208 -10.62 -17.11 -23.70
CA LYS A 208 -11.12 -17.60 -25.00
C LYS A 208 -10.94 -16.66 -26.19
N LYS A 209 -9.92 -16.93 -27.02
CA LYS A 209 -9.97 -16.67 -28.46
C LYS A 209 -9.51 -17.91 -29.22
N SER A 210 -10.37 -18.36 -30.12
CA SER A 210 -10.17 -19.49 -31.01
C SER A 210 -9.09 -19.20 -32.06
N HIS A 211 -8.40 -20.27 -32.46
CA HIS A 211 -7.63 -20.49 -33.70
C HIS A 211 -6.21 -19.88 -33.87
N SER A 212 -5.26 -20.84 -33.95
CA SER A 212 -4.12 -20.99 -34.89
C SER A 212 -2.80 -20.21 -34.68
N SER A 213 -1.79 -20.96 -34.22
CA SER A 213 -0.35 -20.99 -34.58
C SER A 213 0.56 -19.74 -34.42
N PRO A 214 1.89 -19.93 -34.25
CA PRO A 214 2.66 -19.28 -33.18
C PRO A 214 3.49 -18.08 -33.66
N SER A 215 3.74 -17.13 -32.76
CA SER A 215 4.92 -16.27 -32.81
C SER A 215 5.30 -15.84 -31.39
N LEU A 216 6.56 -16.11 -31.06
CA LEU A 216 7.22 -15.79 -29.79
C LEU A 216 7.52 -14.29 -29.71
N ASN A 217 7.07 -13.64 -28.64
CA ASN A 217 7.69 -12.44 -28.08
C ASN A 217 7.41 -12.42 -26.56
N PRO A 218 8.43 -12.24 -25.69
CA PRO A 218 8.21 -12.04 -24.26
C PRO A 218 7.93 -10.57 -23.99
N GLU A 219 6.67 -10.14 -24.13
CA GLU A 219 6.20 -8.90 -23.52
C GLU A 219 5.36 -9.24 -22.29
N SER A 220 5.88 -8.91 -21.11
CA SER A 220 5.17 -9.03 -19.84
C SER A 220 3.86 -8.23 -19.90
N SER A 221 2.72 -8.91 -19.80
CA SER A 221 1.42 -8.29 -20.01
C SER A 221 0.93 -7.65 -18.70
N PRO A 222 0.56 -6.36 -18.69
CA PRO A 222 0.11 -5.71 -17.46
C PRO A 222 -1.27 -6.22 -17.00
N ILE A 223 -1.43 -6.43 -15.70
CA ILE A 223 -2.69 -6.93 -15.11
C ILE A 223 -3.71 -5.80 -15.06
N THR A 224 -4.90 -6.02 -15.63
CA THR A 224 -5.93 -4.98 -15.80
C THR A 224 -7.28 -5.43 -15.27
N ALA A 225 -7.97 -4.58 -14.52
CA ALA A 225 -9.38 -4.81 -14.18
C ALA A 225 -10.14 -3.51 -13.96
N LYS A 226 -11.48 -3.57 -14.07
CA LYS A 226 -12.35 -2.42 -13.81
C LYS A 226 -12.74 -2.38 -12.34
N VAL A 227 -12.24 -1.40 -11.61
CA VAL A 227 -12.40 -1.27 -10.15
C VAL A 227 -12.98 0.10 -9.82
N LYS A 228 -13.92 0.18 -8.87
CA LYS A 228 -14.36 1.48 -8.34
C LYS A 228 -13.53 1.84 -7.12
N ARG A 229 -13.03 3.07 -7.02
CA ARG A 229 -12.29 3.56 -5.84
C ARG A 229 -13.02 4.68 -5.11
N ASN A 230 -12.81 4.79 -3.81
CA ASN A 230 -13.22 5.98 -3.07
C ASN A 230 -12.22 7.13 -3.34
N VAL A 231 -12.71 8.31 -3.74
CA VAL A 231 -11.83 9.48 -3.97
C VAL A 231 -12.22 10.58 -3.00
N SER A 232 -11.26 11.01 -2.20
CA SER A 232 -11.35 12.18 -1.32
C SER A 232 -10.67 13.34 -2.02
N GLU A 233 -11.40 14.40 -2.38
CA GLU A 233 -10.79 15.63 -2.92
C GLU A 233 -10.09 16.39 -1.79
N ARG A 234 -8.83 16.05 -1.53
CA ARG A 234 -7.93 16.94 -0.78
C ARG A 234 -7.23 17.81 -1.82
N LYS A 235 -7.59 19.09 -1.88
CA LYS A 235 -6.71 20.11 -2.45
C LYS A 235 -5.50 20.17 -1.53
N ASP A 236 -4.33 19.81 -2.03
CA ASP A 236 -3.07 20.02 -1.33
C ASP A 236 -2.85 21.52 -1.20
N HIS A 237 -3.30 22.10 -0.09
CA HIS A 237 -2.91 23.45 0.27
C HIS A 237 -1.52 23.35 0.90
N ARG A 238 -0.50 23.42 0.05
CA ARG A 238 0.87 23.69 0.49
C ARG A 238 0.90 25.15 0.98
N PRO A 239 1.12 25.42 2.27
CA PRO A 239 1.38 26.80 2.69
C PRO A 239 2.70 27.25 2.05
N GLU A 240 2.65 28.38 1.35
CA GLU A 240 3.85 29.02 0.82
C GLU A 240 4.74 29.45 2.00
N THR A 241 6.01 29.06 1.94
CA THR A 241 7.03 29.54 2.87
C THR A 241 7.30 31.02 2.59
N PRO A 242 7.25 31.92 3.60
CA PRO A 242 7.54 33.32 3.38
C PRO A 242 9.03 33.50 3.04
N SER A 243 9.29 34.08 1.86
CA SER A 243 10.65 34.44 1.44
C SER A 243 11.22 35.53 2.33
N ILE A 244 12.28 35.21 3.07
CA ILE A 244 13.10 36.18 3.79
C ILE A 244 13.86 37.01 2.75
N LYS A 245 13.49 38.28 2.60
CA LYS A 245 14.29 39.25 1.85
C LYS A 245 15.53 39.61 2.68
N GLN A 246 16.71 39.17 2.24
CA GLN A 246 17.98 39.69 2.76
C GLN A 246 18.11 41.17 2.35
N LYS A 247 18.20 42.04 3.35
CA LYS A 247 18.58 43.45 3.18
C LYS A 247 20.11 43.46 3.12
N VAL A 248 20.66 43.64 1.92
CA VAL A 248 22.08 43.98 1.75
C VAL A 248 22.20 45.45 2.13
N THR A 249 23.13 45.73 3.05
CA THR A 249 23.55 47.10 3.41
C THR A 249 24.92 47.33 2.80
#